data_AF-A0A7S2DBL5-F1
#
_entry.id   AF-A0A7S2DBL5-F1
#
_cell.length_a   1.000
_cell.length_b   1.000
_cell.length_c   1.000
_cell.angle_alpha   90.00
_cell.angle_beta   90.00
_cell.angle_gamma   90.00
#
_symmetry.space_group_name_H-M   'P 1'
#
loop_
_entity.id
_entity.type
_entity.pdbx_description
1 polymer ?
#
loop_
_entity_poly.entity_id
_entity_poly.type
_entity_poly.pdbx_seq_one_letter_code
_entity_poly.pdbx_strand_id
1 'polypeptide(L)'
;RGAEAEELFAQLQQLDASAAREDYFDDASGHWDTEGLQEDLRLAKQASGASEQQPAAQAHPEPDPEAEAIFAQLAQLDSGAEKEDYFDEESGEWDVDGLRADLALAEEKADSARQGQQAQAAPEAHQVESEDLTDEAEEILAELQRLEADAAKDDYYDSETGEWDISGLREDLRLAQKSQPADAAEPRPEAGATDAGTGASAEDDPLTQFHELAELDAGVNKEDYYDEETGEWDIVGLRDDLNLMRTSSAAAGTNEAPRAPAPVAPVAEKAEDGALELWEALQALDGEASKEDYFDEESGQWDVQGLQDDLSLAQQTRGAASPVAAPEKEDGLQDPEALLAHLSTFDPAVTKRSYYSDGKWDVERLKEDLQRAKESIGVA
;
A
#
# COMPACT_ATOMS: atom_id res chain seq x y z
N ARG A 1 -23.76 -40.36 -13.82
CA ARG A 1 -22.68 -40.74 -12.89
C ARG A 1 -22.06 -42.10 -13.23
N GLY A 2 -22.78 -43.09 -13.78
CA GLY A 2 -22.16 -44.37 -14.18
C GLY A 2 -21.12 -44.30 -15.30
N ALA A 3 -21.35 -43.47 -16.33
CA ALA A 3 -20.41 -43.36 -17.47
C ALA A 3 -19.03 -42.80 -17.07
N GLU A 4 -19.02 -41.83 -16.16
CA GLU A 4 -17.78 -41.23 -15.63
C GLU A 4 -16.99 -42.23 -14.78
N ALA A 5 -17.67 -43.03 -13.95
CA ALA A 5 -17.04 -44.07 -13.15
C ALA A 5 -16.48 -45.22 -14.02
N GLU A 6 -17.18 -45.61 -15.08
CA GLU A 6 -16.68 -46.58 -16.07
C GLU A 6 -15.42 -46.08 -16.78
N GLU A 7 -15.35 -44.78 -17.08
CA GLU A 7 -14.18 -44.15 -17.68
C GLU A 7 -12.98 -44.12 -16.71
N LEU A 8 -13.20 -43.73 -15.45
CA LEU A 8 -12.17 -43.76 -14.41
C LEU A 8 -11.65 -45.18 -14.17
N PHE A 9 -12.53 -46.18 -14.11
CA PHE A 9 -12.13 -47.58 -13.98
C PHE A 9 -11.33 -48.08 -15.20
N ALA A 10 -11.72 -47.67 -16.42
CA ALA A 10 -10.98 -48.01 -17.62
C ALA A 10 -9.56 -47.41 -17.62
N GLN A 11 -9.40 -46.18 -17.11
CA GLN A 11 -8.09 -45.55 -16.93
C GLN A 11 -7.26 -46.28 -15.86
N LEU A 12 -7.86 -46.63 -14.73
CA LEU A 12 -7.19 -47.37 -13.65
C LEU A 12 -6.69 -48.73 -14.16
N GLN A 13 -7.50 -49.46 -14.92
CA GLN A 13 -7.13 -50.77 -15.47
C GLN A 13 -5.98 -50.71 -16.49
N GLN A 14 -5.74 -49.55 -17.12
CA GLN A 14 -4.58 -49.35 -18.00
C GLN A 14 -3.27 -49.21 -17.21
N LEU A 15 -3.33 -48.63 -16.02
CA LEU A 15 -2.17 -48.41 -15.15
C LEU A 15 -1.93 -49.60 -14.21
N ASP A 16 -3.01 -50.17 -13.69
CA ASP A 16 -3.02 -51.34 -12.83
C ASP A 16 -4.01 -52.39 -13.36
N ALA A 17 -3.47 -53.35 -14.12
CA ALA A 17 -4.25 -54.47 -14.66
C ALA A 17 -4.83 -55.41 -13.58
N SER A 18 -4.44 -55.25 -12.31
CA SER A 18 -4.99 -56.02 -11.19
C SER A 18 -6.28 -55.43 -10.62
N ALA A 19 -6.63 -54.19 -10.96
CA ALA A 19 -7.88 -53.55 -10.56
C ALA A 19 -9.08 -54.35 -11.11
N ALA A 20 -9.92 -54.85 -10.21
CA ALA A 20 -11.12 -55.61 -10.54
C ALA A 20 -12.37 -54.73 -10.38
N ARG A 21 -13.39 -54.97 -11.20
CA ARG A 21 -14.60 -54.14 -11.21
C ARG A 21 -15.37 -54.28 -9.89
N GLU A 22 -15.33 -55.46 -9.30
CA GLU A 22 -16.02 -55.82 -8.07
C GLU A 22 -15.51 -55.06 -6.84
N ASP A 23 -14.31 -54.50 -6.89
CA ASP A 23 -13.74 -53.70 -5.80
C ASP A 23 -14.34 -52.29 -5.76
N TYR A 24 -14.86 -51.80 -6.89
CA TYR A 24 -15.37 -50.43 -7.04
C TYR A 24 -16.84 -50.36 -7.45
N PHE A 25 -17.46 -51.46 -7.88
CA PHE A 25 -18.84 -51.52 -8.30
C PHE A 25 -19.63 -52.52 -7.46
N ASP A 26 -20.66 -52.02 -6.77
CA ASP A 26 -21.58 -52.86 -6.02
C ASP A 26 -22.77 -53.26 -6.90
N ASP A 27 -22.78 -54.52 -7.35
CA ASP A 27 -23.85 -55.11 -8.17
C ASP A 27 -25.23 -55.08 -7.49
N ALA A 28 -25.29 -55.08 -6.16
CA ALA A 28 -26.56 -55.08 -5.43
C ALA A 28 -27.22 -53.70 -5.45
N SER A 29 -26.42 -52.64 -5.41
CA SER A 29 -26.90 -51.25 -5.43
C SER A 29 -26.84 -50.61 -6.82
N GLY A 30 -26.03 -51.15 -7.74
CA GLY A 30 -25.81 -50.56 -9.06
C GLY A 30 -25.00 -49.27 -9.02
N HIS A 31 -24.22 -49.07 -7.96
CA HIS A 31 -23.43 -47.86 -7.72
C HIS A 31 -21.93 -48.14 -7.78
N TRP A 32 -21.20 -47.13 -8.28
CA TRP A 32 -19.74 -47.10 -8.29
C TRP A 32 -19.23 -46.31 -7.08
N ASP A 33 -18.16 -46.79 -6.47
CA ASP A 33 -17.32 -46.04 -5.53
C ASP A 33 -16.35 -45.15 -6.32
N THR A 34 -16.83 -43.98 -6.71
CA THR A 34 -16.03 -43.01 -7.48
C THR A 34 -14.88 -42.42 -6.68
N GLU A 35 -15.01 -42.31 -5.35
CA GLU A 35 -13.94 -41.79 -4.49
C GLU A 35 -12.79 -42.80 -4.40
N GLY A 36 -13.11 -44.08 -4.20
CA GLY A 36 -12.12 -45.17 -4.26
C GLY A 36 -11.41 -45.26 -5.60
N LEU A 37 -12.14 -45.16 -6.72
CA LEU A 37 -11.56 -45.15 -8.07
C LEU A 37 -10.58 -43.99 -8.28
N GLN A 38 -10.92 -42.79 -7.83
CA GLN A 38 -10.06 -41.62 -7.97
C GLN A 38 -8.78 -41.73 -7.15
N GLU A 39 -8.88 -42.23 -5.91
CA GLU A 39 -7.72 -42.41 -5.04
C GLU A 39 -6.78 -43.51 -5.57
N ASP A 40 -7.30 -44.64 -6.00
CA ASP A 40 -6.46 -45.71 -6.56
C ASP A 40 -5.86 -45.34 -7.92
N LEU A 41 -6.58 -44.57 -8.75
CA LEU A 41 -6.01 -44.00 -9.98
C LEU A 41 -4.84 -43.06 -9.68
N ARG A 42 -4.97 -42.23 -8.63
CA ARG A 42 -3.89 -41.34 -8.17
C ARG A 42 -2.68 -42.15 -7.70
N LEU A 43 -2.89 -43.18 -6.89
CA LEU A 43 -1.82 -44.06 -6.39
C LEU A 43 -1.15 -44.84 -7.53
N ALA A 44 -1.92 -45.37 -8.49
CA ALA A 44 -1.41 -46.10 -9.64
C ALA A 44 -0.58 -45.20 -10.57
N LYS A 45 -1.00 -43.95 -10.81
CA LYS A 45 -0.20 -42.95 -11.54
C LYS A 45 1.13 -42.67 -10.83
N GLN A 46 1.11 -42.45 -9.52
CA GLN A 46 2.33 -42.23 -8.72
C GLN A 46 3.28 -43.44 -8.78
N ALA A 47 2.75 -44.66 -8.68
CA ALA A 47 3.55 -45.88 -8.72
C ALA A 47 4.15 -46.18 -10.10
N SER A 48 3.46 -45.79 -11.17
CA SER A 48 3.87 -46.05 -12.55
C SER A 48 5.05 -45.16 -13.00
N GLY A 49 5.49 -44.20 -12.19
CA GLY A 49 6.49 -43.21 -12.59
C GLY A 49 6.01 -42.29 -13.72
N ALA A 50 4.75 -42.44 -14.14
CA ALA A 50 3.98 -41.43 -14.84
C ALA A 50 3.60 -40.36 -13.82
N SER A 51 4.62 -39.69 -13.27
CA SER A 51 4.46 -38.34 -12.78
C SER A 51 4.18 -37.47 -14.00
N GLU A 52 2.96 -37.54 -14.53
CA GLU A 52 2.32 -36.30 -14.92
C GLU A 52 2.46 -35.40 -13.71
N GLN A 53 3.13 -34.27 -13.90
CA GLN A 53 3.08 -33.13 -13.01
C GLN A 53 1.61 -32.71 -12.92
N GLN A 54 0.83 -33.46 -12.15
CA GLN A 54 -0.45 -33.03 -11.67
C GLN A 54 -0.09 -32.35 -10.34
N PRO A 55 -0.17 -31.01 -10.29
CA PRO A 55 0.17 -30.26 -9.10
C PRO A 55 -0.63 -30.86 -7.95
N ALA A 56 0.03 -30.96 -6.80
CA ALA A 56 -0.68 -31.18 -5.56
C ALA A 56 -1.89 -30.25 -5.56
N ALA A 57 -3.06 -30.76 -5.20
CA ALA A 57 -4.19 -29.93 -4.83
C ALA A 57 -3.78 -29.09 -3.61
N GLN A 58 -3.01 -28.03 -3.84
CA GLN A 58 -3.43 -26.73 -3.41
C GLN A 58 -4.78 -26.55 -4.11
N ALA A 59 -5.82 -26.29 -3.34
CA ALA A 59 -7.03 -25.75 -3.92
C ALA A 59 -6.57 -24.61 -4.83
N HIS A 60 -6.73 -24.75 -6.15
CA HIS A 60 -6.80 -23.54 -6.97
C HIS A 60 -7.85 -22.71 -6.25
N PRO A 61 -7.50 -21.53 -5.70
CA PRO A 61 -8.52 -20.65 -5.16
C PRO A 61 -9.58 -20.55 -6.26
N GLU A 62 -10.84 -20.79 -5.89
CA GLU A 62 -11.91 -20.51 -6.85
C GLU A 62 -11.67 -19.10 -7.38
N PRO A 63 -11.78 -18.90 -8.71
CA PRO A 63 -11.47 -17.61 -9.31
C PRO A 63 -12.24 -16.55 -8.55
N ASP A 64 -11.51 -15.55 -8.06
CA ASP A 64 -12.09 -14.52 -7.23
C ASP A 64 -13.26 -13.87 -7.99
N PRO A 65 -14.52 -14.04 -7.52
CA PRO A 65 -15.67 -13.53 -8.25
C PRO A 65 -15.67 -11.99 -8.31
N GLU A 66 -14.93 -11.32 -7.42
CA GLU A 66 -14.73 -9.88 -7.47
C GLU A 66 -13.82 -9.50 -8.63
N ALA A 67 -12.68 -10.17 -8.80
CA ALA A 67 -11.74 -9.91 -9.88
C ALA A 67 -12.38 -10.10 -11.26
N GLU A 68 -13.14 -11.19 -11.45
CA GLU A 68 -13.89 -11.44 -12.68
C GLU A 68 -14.95 -10.35 -12.96
N ALA A 69 -15.61 -9.83 -11.92
CA ALA A 69 -16.59 -8.77 -12.05
C ALA A 69 -15.97 -7.41 -12.40
N ILE A 70 -14.78 -7.10 -11.86
CA ILE A 70 -14.03 -5.88 -12.19
C ILE A 70 -13.51 -5.96 -13.62
N PHE A 71 -12.88 -7.08 -14.01
CA PHE A 71 -12.43 -7.30 -15.39
C PHE A 71 -13.58 -7.20 -16.40
N ALA A 72 -14.76 -7.75 -16.09
CA ALA A 72 -15.93 -7.64 -16.95
C ALA A 72 -16.44 -6.20 -17.12
N GLN A 73 -16.23 -5.32 -16.15
CA GLN A 73 -16.53 -3.88 -16.27
C GLN A 73 -15.46 -3.16 -17.09
N LEU A 74 -14.18 -3.44 -16.81
CA LEU A 74 -13.06 -2.88 -17.54
C LEU A 74 -13.14 -3.21 -19.03
N ALA A 75 -13.40 -4.48 -19.39
CA ALA A 75 -13.55 -4.92 -20.78
C ALA A 75 -14.75 -4.28 -21.52
N GLN A 76 -15.72 -3.69 -20.80
CA GLN A 76 -16.80 -2.91 -21.41
C GLN A 76 -16.38 -1.46 -21.71
N LEU A 77 -15.48 -0.89 -20.91
CA LEU A 77 -15.01 0.49 -21.05
C LEU A 77 -13.78 0.58 -21.96
N ASP A 78 -12.85 -0.36 -21.84
CA ASP A 78 -11.67 -0.50 -22.68
C ASP A 78 -11.64 -1.87 -23.37
N SER A 79 -11.86 -1.86 -24.68
CA SER A 79 -11.80 -3.08 -25.50
C SER A 79 -10.39 -3.66 -25.66
N GLY A 80 -9.35 -2.94 -25.19
CA GLY A 80 -7.97 -3.38 -25.21
C GLY A 80 -7.54 -4.16 -23.98
N ALA A 81 -8.37 -4.25 -22.93
CA ALA A 81 -8.05 -5.04 -21.74
C ALA A 81 -8.17 -6.55 -22.06
N GLU A 82 -7.04 -7.26 -22.06
CA GLU A 82 -6.98 -8.71 -22.26
C GLU A 82 -6.87 -9.42 -20.91
N LYS A 83 -7.35 -10.67 -20.81
CA LYS A 83 -7.35 -11.40 -19.54
C LYS A 83 -5.91 -11.69 -19.10
N GLU A 84 -5.02 -11.95 -20.05
CA GLU A 84 -3.61 -12.28 -19.83
C GLU A 84 -2.82 -11.14 -19.19
N ASP A 85 -3.29 -9.89 -19.24
CA ASP A 85 -2.62 -8.74 -18.62
C ASP A 85 -2.83 -8.71 -17.09
N TYR A 86 -3.91 -9.34 -16.61
CA TYR A 86 -4.34 -9.26 -15.21
C TYR A 86 -4.47 -10.62 -14.53
N PHE A 87 -4.44 -11.72 -15.28
CA PHE A 87 -4.56 -13.07 -14.75
C PHE A 87 -3.31 -13.87 -15.10
N ASP A 88 -2.58 -14.26 -14.07
CA ASP A 88 -1.43 -15.14 -14.23
C ASP A 88 -1.91 -16.59 -14.27
N GLU A 89 -1.80 -17.22 -15.44
CA GLU A 89 -2.23 -18.61 -15.65
C GLU A 89 -1.37 -19.63 -14.88
N GLU A 90 -0.12 -19.28 -14.53
CA GLU A 90 0.79 -20.16 -13.80
C GLU A 90 0.46 -20.22 -12.31
N SER A 91 0.12 -19.07 -11.70
CA SER A 91 -0.30 -18.99 -10.29
C SER A 91 -1.81 -19.18 -10.10
N GLY A 92 -2.63 -18.87 -11.11
CA GLY A 92 -4.08 -18.86 -11.01
C GLY A 92 -4.63 -17.66 -10.24
N GLU A 93 -3.86 -16.59 -10.11
CA GLU A 93 -4.20 -15.39 -9.35
C GLU A 93 -4.51 -14.21 -10.28
N TRP A 94 -5.38 -13.31 -9.80
CA TRP A 94 -5.70 -12.05 -10.47
C TRP A 94 -4.92 -10.91 -9.83
N ASP A 95 -4.38 -10.01 -10.63
CA ASP A 95 -3.91 -8.70 -10.20
C ASP A 95 -5.11 -7.75 -10.00
N VAL A 96 -5.74 -7.87 -8.83
CA VAL A 96 -6.94 -7.09 -8.47
C VAL A 96 -6.63 -5.59 -8.37
N ASP A 97 -5.43 -5.23 -7.93
CA ASP A 97 -5.03 -3.83 -7.78
C ASP A 97 -4.78 -3.18 -9.15
N GLY A 98 -4.11 -3.89 -10.07
CA GLY A 98 -3.99 -3.49 -11.46
C GLY A 98 -5.34 -3.32 -12.16
N LEU A 99 -6.26 -4.28 -11.97
CA LEU A 99 -7.63 -4.19 -12.49
C LEU A 99 -8.39 -2.95 -11.98
N ARG A 100 -8.26 -2.62 -10.70
CA ARG A 100 -8.92 -1.44 -10.10
C ARG A 100 -8.32 -0.14 -10.61
N ALA A 101 -7.01 -0.07 -10.73
CA ALA A 101 -6.32 1.11 -11.25
C ALA A 101 -6.73 1.41 -12.70
N ASP A 102 -6.74 0.39 -13.56
CA ASP A 102 -7.13 0.55 -14.96
C ASP A 102 -8.62 0.80 -15.13
N LEU A 103 -9.49 0.23 -14.26
CA LEU A 103 -10.91 0.54 -14.26
C LEU A 103 -11.16 2.03 -13.95
N ALA A 104 -10.51 2.57 -12.92
CA ALA A 104 -10.64 3.98 -12.56
C ALA A 104 -10.18 4.90 -13.71
N LEU A 105 -9.06 4.58 -14.35
CA LEU A 105 -8.54 5.33 -15.50
C LEU A 105 -9.49 5.26 -16.71
N ALA A 106 -10.09 4.09 -16.96
CA ALA A 106 -11.06 3.89 -18.03
C ALA A 106 -12.36 4.68 -17.77
N GLU A 107 -12.83 4.74 -16.53
CA GLU A 107 -13.99 5.54 -16.12
C GLU A 107 -13.73 7.04 -16.29
N GLU A 108 -12.59 7.55 -15.82
CA GLU A 108 -12.20 8.96 -16.00
C GLU A 108 -12.15 9.36 -17.48
N LYS A 109 -11.60 8.48 -18.33
CA LYS A 109 -11.53 8.67 -19.77
C LYS A 109 -12.92 8.65 -20.42
N ALA A 110 -13.81 7.75 -19.96
CA ALA A 110 -15.18 7.69 -20.43
C ALA A 110 -15.97 8.95 -20.06
N ASP A 111 -15.77 9.49 -18.86
CA ASP A 111 -16.42 10.72 -18.42
C ASP A 111 -15.86 11.96 -19.12
N SER A 112 -14.55 12.03 -19.32
CA SER A 112 -13.91 13.06 -20.14
C SER A 112 -14.44 13.04 -21.59
N ALA A 113 -14.62 11.85 -22.16
CA ALA A 113 -15.20 11.70 -23.50
C ALA A 113 -16.68 12.15 -23.55
N ARG A 114 -17.46 11.90 -22.49
CA ARG A 114 -18.86 12.36 -22.38
C ARG A 114 -18.95 13.88 -22.28
N GLN A 115 -18.08 14.50 -21.48
CA GLN A 115 -17.99 15.96 -21.37
C GLN A 115 -17.60 16.59 -22.72
N GLY A 116 -16.62 16.01 -23.42
CA GLY A 116 -16.23 16.45 -24.76
C GLY A 116 -17.34 16.28 -25.82
N GLN A 117 -18.17 15.23 -25.71
CA GLN A 117 -19.29 15.01 -26.64
C GLN A 117 -20.51 15.90 -26.32
N GLN A 118 -20.75 16.25 -25.06
CA GLN A 118 -21.75 17.28 -24.71
C GLN A 118 -21.36 18.66 -25.24
N ALA A 119 -20.07 18.97 -25.33
CA ALA A 119 -19.57 20.20 -25.95
C ALA A 119 -19.71 20.22 -27.49
N GLN A 120 -19.79 19.06 -28.16
CA GLN A 120 -19.85 18.97 -29.64
C GLN A 120 -21.22 18.58 -30.21
N ALA A 121 -22.18 18.18 -29.38
CA ALA A 121 -23.53 17.81 -29.80
C ALA A 121 -24.58 18.87 -29.45
N ALA A 122 -24.36 20.12 -29.85
CA ALA A 122 -25.44 21.10 -29.99
C ALA A 122 -25.36 21.79 -31.36
N PRO A 123 -26.34 21.57 -32.26
CA PRO A 123 -26.42 22.27 -33.53
C PRO A 123 -26.77 23.74 -33.29
N GLU A 124 -26.28 24.58 -34.20
CA GLU A 124 -26.61 26.00 -34.36
C GLU A 124 -28.01 26.37 -33.85
N ALA A 125 -28.05 27.45 -33.06
CA ALA A 125 -29.23 28.17 -32.55
C ALA A 125 -29.78 27.73 -31.18
N HIS A 126 -29.13 28.18 -30.11
CA HIS A 126 -29.84 28.68 -28.91
C HIS A 126 -29.08 29.88 -28.33
N GLN A 127 -29.65 31.07 -28.53
CA GLN A 127 -29.37 32.27 -27.74
C GLN A 127 -30.09 32.12 -26.40
N VAL A 128 -29.50 31.45 -25.42
CA VAL A 128 -29.97 31.49 -24.03
C VAL A 128 -28.76 31.26 -23.10
N GLU A 129 -28.54 32.20 -22.18
CA GLU A 129 -27.64 32.13 -21.00
C GLU A 129 -26.11 32.30 -21.21
N SER A 130 -25.69 33.21 -22.11
CA SER A 130 -24.32 33.76 -22.08
C SER A 130 -24.16 34.98 -21.15
N GLU A 131 -25.24 35.46 -20.53
CA GLU A 131 -25.18 36.65 -19.66
C GLU A 131 -24.50 36.35 -18.32
N ASP A 132 -24.75 35.18 -17.72
CA ASP A 132 -24.25 34.85 -16.38
C ASP A 132 -22.72 34.64 -16.34
N LEU A 133 -22.16 34.05 -17.41
CA LEU A 133 -20.71 33.87 -17.54
C LEU A 133 -19.98 35.18 -17.85
N THR A 134 -20.67 36.16 -18.43
CA THR A 134 -20.06 37.47 -18.73
C THR A 134 -19.91 38.27 -17.44
N ASP A 135 -20.93 38.23 -16.58
CA ASP A 135 -20.89 38.91 -15.27
C ASP A 135 -19.81 38.30 -14.36
N GLU A 136 -19.69 36.97 -14.34
CA GLU A 136 -18.62 36.28 -13.59
C GLU A 136 -17.22 36.65 -14.11
N ALA A 137 -17.02 36.67 -15.43
CA ALA A 137 -15.73 37.01 -16.02
C ALA A 137 -15.30 38.45 -15.69
N GLU A 138 -16.25 39.39 -15.74
CA GLU A 138 -15.98 40.80 -15.42
C GLU A 138 -15.71 41.01 -13.93
N GLU A 139 -16.33 40.23 -13.04
CA GLU A 139 -16.03 40.23 -11.61
C GLU A 139 -14.61 39.70 -11.33
N ILE A 140 -14.22 38.57 -11.93
CA ILE A 140 -12.88 37.99 -11.77
C ILE A 140 -11.81 38.94 -12.33
N LEU A 141 -12.03 39.53 -13.51
CA LEU A 141 -11.09 40.49 -14.10
C LEU A 141 -10.96 41.75 -13.22
N ALA A 142 -12.05 42.25 -12.63
CA ALA A 142 -12.00 43.41 -11.75
C ALA A 142 -11.20 43.13 -10.47
N GLU A 143 -11.31 41.92 -9.90
CA GLU A 143 -10.51 41.51 -8.75
C GLU A 143 -9.04 41.31 -9.14
N LEU A 144 -8.77 40.71 -10.30
CA LEU A 144 -7.41 40.57 -10.82
C LEU A 144 -6.75 41.94 -11.04
N GLN A 145 -7.46 42.90 -11.64
CA GLN A 145 -6.99 44.29 -11.84
C GLN A 145 -6.71 45.04 -10.52
N ARG A 146 -7.35 44.62 -9.42
CA ARG A 146 -7.10 45.17 -8.10
C ARG A 146 -5.77 44.68 -7.52
N LEU A 147 -5.41 43.43 -7.79
CA LEU A 147 -4.15 42.82 -7.35
C LEU A 147 -2.99 43.20 -8.28
N GLU A 148 -3.25 43.18 -9.59
CA GLU A 148 -2.31 43.36 -10.68
C GLU A 148 -2.85 44.41 -11.66
N ALA A 149 -2.34 45.64 -11.54
CA ALA A 149 -2.83 46.78 -12.30
C ALA A 149 -2.59 46.68 -13.82
N ASP A 150 -1.82 45.71 -14.28
CA ASP A 150 -1.49 45.42 -15.67
C ASP A 150 -2.40 44.37 -16.33
N ALA A 151 -3.27 43.68 -15.59
CA ALA A 151 -4.24 42.75 -16.17
C ALA A 151 -5.22 43.46 -17.13
N ALA A 152 -5.16 43.14 -18.42
CA ALA A 152 -5.99 43.76 -19.45
C ALA A 152 -7.09 42.82 -19.93
N LYS A 153 -8.26 43.39 -20.30
CA LYS A 153 -9.38 42.61 -20.85
C LYS A 153 -8.99 41.85 -22.13
N ASP A 154 -8.12 42.43 -22.96
CA ASP A 154 -7.69 41.84 -24.23
C ASP A 154 -6.87 40.55 -24.09
N ASP A 155 -6.32 40.26 -22.89
CA ASP A 155 -5.56 39.03 -22.64
C ASP A 155 -6.48 37.82 -22.38
N TYR A 156 -7.72 38.08 -21.95
CA TYR A 156 -8.67 37.04 -21.54
C TYR A 156 -9.98 37.07 -22.31
N TYR A 157 -10.26 38.12 -23.08
CA TYR A 157 -11.47 38.26 -23.87
C TYR A 157 -11.14 38.26 -25.35
N ASP A 158 -11.59 37.23 -26.06
CA ASP A 158 -11.46 37.17 -27.51
C ASP A 158 -12.59 37.98 -28.14
N SER A 159 -12.25 39.18 -28.64
CA SER A 159 -13.21 40.08 -29.29
C SER A 159 -13.76 39.56 -30.63
N GLU A 160 -13.12 38.57 -31.25
CA GLU A 160 -13.58 37.96 -32.50
C GLU A 160 -14.65 36.90 -32.23
N THR A 161 -14.49 36.11 -31.17
CA THR A 161 -15.47 35.06 -30.79
C THR A 161 -16.51 35.56 -29.78
N GLY A 162 -16.20 36.63 -29.05
CA GLY A 162 -17.03 37.17 -27.97
C GLY A 162 -16.97 36.36 -26.68
N GLU A 163 -15.96 35.49 -26.53
CA GLU A 163 -15.82 34.55 -25.42
C GLU A 163 -14.74 35.00 -24.43
N TRP A 164 -14.93 34.66 -23.16
CA TRP A 164 -13.96 34.86 -22.10
C TRP A 164 -13.20 33.57 -21.82
N ASP A 165 -11.88 33.66 -21.65
CA ASP A 165 -11.06 32.62 -21.05
C ASP A 165 -11.16 32.67 -19.52
N ILE A 166 -12.28 32.16 -19.00
CA ILE A 166 -12.56 32.09 -17.56
C ILE A 166 -11.50 31.26 -16.83
N SER A 167 -10.96 30.22 -17.49
CA SER A 167 -9.94 29.35 -16.93
C SER A 167 -8.63 30.11 -16.71
N GLY A 168 -8.18 30.86 -17.71
CA GLY A 168 -7.02 31.75 -17.58
C GLY A 168 -7.21 32.80 -16.49
N LEU A 169 -8.37 33.48 -16.47
CA LEU A 169 -8.70 34.48 -15.43
C LEU A 169 -8.62 33.91 -14.00
N ARG A 170 -9.11 32.69 -13.77
CA ARG A 170 -9.08 32.04 -12.46
C ARG A 170 -7.66 31.62 -12.06
N GLU A 171 -6.87 31.13 -13.01
CA GLU A 171 -5.48 30.74 -12.77
C GLU A 171 -4.62 31.95 -12.39
N ASP A 172 -4.73 33.05 -13.13
CA ASP A 172 -3.97 34.27 -12.86
C ASP A 172 -4.44 34.96 -11.57
N LEU A 173 -5.74 34.93 -11.24
CA LEU A 173 -6.22 35.41 -9.94
C LEU A 173 -5.58 34.63 -8.77
N ARG A 174 -5.44 33.32 -8.91
CA ARG A 174 -4.79 32.47 -7.90
C ARG A 174 -3.30 32.79 -7.77
N LEU A 175 -2.61 33.02 -8.88
CA LEU A 175 -1.19 33.41 -8.89
C LEU A 175 -0.97 34.80 -8.28
N ALA A 176 -1.84 35.76 -8.60
CA ALA A 176 -1.82 37.12 -8.06
C ALA A 176 -2.05 37.12 -6.53
N GLN A 177 -3.02 36.33 -6.05
CA GLN A 177 -3.28 36.14 -4.63
C GLN A 177 -2.07 35.52 -3.90
N LYS A 178 -1.44 34.51 -4.50
CA LYS A 178 -0.24 33.86 -3.95
C LYS A 178 0.99 34.80 -3.95
N SER A 179 1.04 35.73 -4.90
CA SER A 179 2.14 36.68 -5.06
C SER A 179 1.99 37.93 -4.21
N GLN A 180 0.83 38.15 -3.58
CA GLN A 180 0.71 39.20 -2.58
C GLN A 180 1.65 38.90 -1.41
N PRO A 181 2.64 39.77 -1.13
CA PRO A 181 3.46 39.60 0.06
C PRO A 181 2.55 39.69 1.27
N ALA A 182 2.62 38.71 2.16
CA ALA A 182 1.88 38.64 3.43
C ALA A 182 2.16 39.82 4.41
N ASP A 183 2.85 40.86 3.95
CA ASP A 183 3.38 41.98 4.72
C ASP A 183 2.44 43.21 4.71
N ALA A 184 1.25 43.10 4.11
CA ALA A 184 0.19 44.11 4.19
C ALA A 184 -0.76 43.85 5.38
N ALA A 185 -0.22 43.50 6.55
CA ALA A 185 -0.96 43.63 7.80
C ALA A 185 -1.11 45.13 8.12
N GLU A 186 -2.34 45.63 8.04
CA GLU A 186 -2.69 47.02 8.36
C GLU A 186 -2.12 47.47 9.73
N PRO A 187 -1.80 48.77 9.89
CA PRO A 187 -1.42 49.33 11.18
C PRO A 187 -2.59 49.21 12.18
N ARG A 188 -2.45 48.24 13.07
CA ARG A 188 -3.19 47.99 14.31
C ARG A 188 -3.81 49.28 14.90
N PRO A 189 -5.15 49.44 14.91
CA PRO A 189 -5.79 50.54 15.61
C PRO A 189 -5.67 50.34 17.13
N GLU A 190 -5.27 51.41 17.83
CA GLU A 190 -5.18 51.42 19.29
C GLU A 190 -6.53 51.16 19.97
N ALA A 191 -6.53 50.13 20.80
CA ALA A 191 -7.29 49.92 22.03
C ALA A 191 -8.56 50.77 22.29
N GLY A 192 -9.71 50.10 22.28
CA GLY A 192 -10.97 50.65 22.79
C GLY A 192 -12.07 49.63 23.05
N ALA A 193 -11.94 48.88 24.16
CA ALA A 193 -12.99 48.32 25.03
C ALA A 193 -14.17 47.48 24.43
N THR A 194 -14.15 46.21 24.83
CA THR A 194 -15.25 45.36 25.35
C THR A 194 -16.45 45.05 24.46
N ASP A 195 -16.54 43.82 23.94
CA ASP A 195 -17.64 42.89 24.27
C ASP A 195 -17.32 41.45 23.82
N ALA A 196 -17.93 40.47 24.48
CA ALA A 196 -17.61 39.05 24.45
C ALA A 196 -18.00 38.32 23.14
N GLY A 197 -17.12 37.43 22.67
CA GLY A 197 -17.43 36.47 21.60
C GLY A 197 -16.23 35.67 21.15
N THR A 198 -16.10 34.45 21.69
CA THR A 198 -15.34 33.29 21.19
C THR A 198 -14.07 33.58 20.38
N GLY A 199 -12.93 33.65 21.07
CA GLY A 199 -11.62 33.74 20.44
C GLY A 199 -11.21 32.40 19.83
N ALA A 200 -11.31 32.28 18.52
CA ALA A 200 -10.40 31.46 17.73
C ALA A 200 -9.11 32.29 17.57
N SER A 201 -8.02 31.84 18.17
CA SER A 201 -6.71 32.46 17.92
C SER A 201 -6.39 32.28 16.43
N ALA A 202 -5.73 33.26 15.80
CA ALA A 202 -5.27 33.13 14.41
C ALA A 202 -4.26 31.98 14.19
N GLU A 203 -3.84 31.30 15.27
CA GLU A 203 -3.06 30.06 15.26
C GLU A 203 -3.93 28.79 15.06
N ASP A 204 -5.26 28.93 15.01
CA ASP A 204 -6.22 27.82 14.85
C ASP A 204 -6.82 27.74 13.42
N ASP A 205 -6.24 28.44 12.44
CA ASP A 205 -6.66 28.23 11.05
C ASP A 205 -6.10 26.89 10.53
N PRO A 206 -6.95 25.87 10.26
CA PRO A 206 -6.48 24.54 9.88
C PRO A 206 -5.74 24.53 8.55
N LEU A 207 -6.08 25.44 7.63
CA LEU A 207 -5.39 25.55 6.34
C LEU A 207 -3.94 26.03 6.52
N THR A 208 -3.72 27.00 7.40
CA THR A 208 -2.38 27.45 7.78
C THR A 208 -1.58 26.33 8.45
N GLN A 209 -2.19 25.56 9.35
CA GLN A 209 -1.54 24.41 10.00
C GLN A 209 -1.16 23.32 9.00
N PHE A 210 -2.04 22.99 8.06
CA PHE A 210 -1.74 22.02 7.00
C PHE A 210 -0.58 22.47 6.10
N HIS A 211 -0.54 23.75 5.69
CA HIS A 211 0.57 24.27 4.90
C HIS A 211 1.91 24.20 5.65
N GLU A 212 1.92 24.53 6.94
CA GLU A 212 3.13 24.39 7.75
C GLU A 212 3.59 22.92 7.84
N LEU A 213 2.64 21.98 7.97
CA LEU A 213 2.95 20.56 8.02
C LEU A 213 3.51 20.04 6.69
N ALA A 214 2.91 20.44 5.56
CA ALA A 214 3.36 20.09 4.22
C ALA A 214 4.74 20.68 3.85
N GLU A 215 5.15 21.78 4.48
CA GLU A 215 6.52 22.31 4.36
C GLU A 215 7.55 21.48 5.14
N LEU A 216 7.13 20.85 6.25
CA LEU A 216 7.98 20.02 7.10
C LEU A 216 8.09 18.58 6.58
N ASP A 217 7.02 18.07 5.96
CA ASP A 217 6.94 16.73 5.40
C ASP A 217 6.23 16.74 4.04
N ALA A 218 6.95 16.38 2.98
CA ALA A 218 6.44 16.34 1.62
C ALA A 218 5.47 15.17 1.37
N GLY A 219 5.39 14.18 2.28
CA GLY A 219 4.50 13.03 2.17
C GLY A 219 3.07 13.29 2.67
N VAL A 220 2.81 14.47 3.27
CA VAL A 220 1.53 14.80 3.87
C VAL A 220 0.51 15.19 2.79
N ASN A 221 -0.59 14.45 2.73
CA ASN A 221 -1.69 14.69 1.80
C ASN A 221 -2.88 15.37 2.48
N LYS A 222 -3.70 16.09 1.72
CA LYS A 222 -4.82 16.87 2.27
C LYS A 222 -5.92 15.94 2.79
N GLU A 223 -6.10 14.81 2.13
CA GLU A 223 -7.14 13.81 2.37
C GLU A 223 -7.00 13.13 3.74
N ASP A 224 -5.79 13.14 4.33
CA ASP A 224 -5.54 12.60 5.67
C ASP A 224 -6.10 13.50 6.78
N TYR A 225 -6.31 14.78 6.49
CA TYR A 225 -6.69 15.80 7.47
C TYR A 225 -7.97 16.56 7.11
N TYR A 226 -8.49 16.41 5.90
CA TYR A 226 -9.70 17.06 5.43
C TYR A 226 -10.68 16.03 4.89
N ASP A 227 -11.83 15.95 5.54
CA ASP A 227 -12.93 15.11 5.10
C ASP A 227 -13.79 15.88 4.09
N GLU A 228 -13.74 15.47 2.82
CA GLU A 228 -14.51 16.11 1.74
C GLU A 228 -16.03 15.94 1.88
N GLU A 229 -16.50 14.87 2.54
CA GLU A 229 -17.92 14.61 2.72
C GLU A 229 -18.52 15.54 3.77
N THR A 230 -17.78 15.79 4.86
CA THR A 230 -18.22 16.67 5.95
C THR A 230 -17.78 18.12 5.78
N GLY A 231 -16.74 18.36 5.01
CA GLY A 231 -16.10 19.67 4.85
C GLY A 231 -15.36 20.13 6.10
N GLU A 232 -15.06 19.22 7.03
CA GLU A 232 -14.40 19.49 8.30
C GLU A 232 -12.92 19.08 8.24
N TRP A 233 -12.07 19.82 8.95
CA TRP A 233 -10.65 19.48 9.13
C TRP A 233 -10.46 18.70 10.44
N ASP A 234 -9.61 17.68 10.44
CA ASP A 234 -9.09 17.07 11.67
C ASP A 234 -8.00 17.96 12.29
N ILE A 235 -8.45 19.00 12.98
CA ILE A 235 -7.59 19.96 13.69
C ILE A 235 -6.74 19.27 14.76
N VAL A 236 -7.21 18.16 15.35
CA VAL A 236 -6.47 17.46 16.40
C VAL A 236 -5.31 16.69 15.77
N GLY A 237 -5.56 15.95 14.70
CA GLY A 237 -4.52 15.27 13.91
C GLY A 237 -3.45 16.24 13.41
N LEU A 238 -3.85 17.33 12.74
CA LEU A 238 -2.93 18.35 12.23
C LEU A 238 -2.00 18.90 13.32
N ARG A 239 -2.56 19.18 14.50
CA ARG A 239 -1.80 19.74 15.62
C ARG A 239 -0.82 18.73 16.21
N ASP A 240 -1.22 17.47 16.32
CA ASP A 240 -0.38 16.40 16.87
C ASP A 240 0.82 16.13 15.95
N ASP A 241 0.61 16.06 14.64
CA ASP A 241 1.68 15.84 13.66
C ASP A 241 2.62 17.03 13.52
N LEU A 242 2.10 18.27 13.53
CA LEU A 242 2.94 19.46 13.61
C LEU A 242 3.84 19.46 14.85
N ASN A 243 3.31 19.03 16.00
CA ASN A 243 4.08 18.97 17.23
C ASN A 243 5.13 17.84 17.17
N LEU A 244 4.79 16.70 16.59
CA LEU A 244 5.72 15.60 16.35
C LEU A 244 6.88 16.04 15.43
N MET A 245 6.58 16.71 14.32
CA MET A 245 7.59 17.22 13.39
C MET A 245 8.46 18.31 14.00
N ARG A 246 7.86 19.26 14.74
CA ARG A 246 8.64 20.29 15.45
C ARG A 246 9.54 19.70 16.53
N THR A 247 9.10 18.67 17.25
CA THR A 247 9.93 18.01 18.27
C THR A 247 11.04 17.15 17.65
N SER A 248 10.78 16.46 16.55
CA SER A 248 11.79 15.73 15.76
C SER A 248 12.82 16.67 15.15
N SER A 249 12.39 17.79 14.58
CA SER A 249 13.27 18.84 14.03
C SER A 249 14.12 19.50 15.13
N ALA A 250 13.53 19.76 16.30
CA ALA A 250 14.26 20.27 17.46
C ALA A 250 15.30 19.27 18.01
N ALA A 251 15.00 17.96 17.95
CA ALA A 251 15.96 16.92 18.33
C ALA A 251 17.14 16.84 17.36
N ALA A 252 16.90 17.03 16.06
CA ALA A 252 17.96 17.08 15.04
C ALA A 252 18.86 18.32 15.14
N GLY A 253 18.34 19.45 15.66
CA GLY A 253 19.05 20.73 15.75
C GLY A 253 20.10 20.90 16.85
N THR A 254 20.38 19.90 17.69
CA THR A 254 21.31 20.04 18.84
C THR A 254 22.73 19.53 18.61
N ASN A 255 23.13 19.25 17.36
CA ASN A 255 24.53 18.92 17.07
C ASN A 255 25.37 20.20 16.94
N GLU A 256 26.09 20.50 18.02
CA GLU A 256 27.03 21.61 18.18
C GLU A 256 28.03 21.69 17.00
N ALA A 257 28.01 22.83 16.30
CA ALA A 257 28.76 23.07 15.07
C ALA A 257 30.28 22.85 15.21
N PRO A 258 30.93 22.01 14.36
CA PRO A 258 32.34 22.13 14.11
C PRO A 258 32.57 23.21 13.04
N ARG A 259 33.45 24.13 13.41
CA ARG A 259 34.09 25.16 12.58
C ARG A 259 34.40 24.67 11.15
N ALA A 260 34.05 25.51 10.18
CA ALA A 260 34.32 25.35 8.76
C ALA A 260 35.74 24.86 8.41
N PRO A 261 35.86 23.86 7.53
CA PRO A 261 37.05 23.64 6.73
C PRO A 261 36.84 24.04 5.26
N ALA A 262 37.95 24.45 4.66
CA ALA A 262 38.15 24.77 3.25
C ALA A 262 37.80 23.57 2.32
N PRO A 263 37.62 23.79 1.01
CA PRO A 263 37.16 22.76 0.09
C PRO A 263 38.26 21.71 -0.12
N VAL A 264 37.94 20.45 0.19
CA VAL A 264 38.80 19.29 -0.10
C VAL A 264 37.93 18.20 -0.74
N ALA A 265 38.51 17.57 -1.75
CA ALA A 265 37.98 16.49 -2.58
C ALA A 265 37.68 15.18 -1.78
N PRO A 266 37.16 14.12 -2.43
CA PRO A 266 36.06 13.28 -1.92
C PRO A 266 36.45 12.35 -0.77
N VAL A 267 35.54 12.25 0.20
CA VAL A 267 35.54 11.29 1.30
C VAL A 267 34.57 10.17 0.94
N ALA A 268 35.01 9.21 0.11
CA ALA A 268 34.19 8.06 -0.29
C ALA A 268 34.39 6.84 0.65
N GLU A 269 35.59 6.65 1.19
CA GLU A 269 35.96 5.38 1.87
C GLU A 269 35.27 5.12 3.22
N LYS A 270 34.56 6.09 3.82
CA LYS A 270 33.94 5.89 5.14
C LYS A 270 32.43 5.63 5.10
N ALA A 271 31.80 5.84 3.95
CA ALA A 271 30.38 5.54 3.75
C ALA A 271 30.17 4.05 3.43
N GLU A 272 31.15 3.39 2.83
CA GLU A 272 31.08 1.99 2.40
C GLU A 272 30.97 1.01 3.58
N ASP A 273 31.73 1.25 4.67
CA ASP A 273 31.69 0.37 5.85
C ASP A 273 30.29 0.33 6.50
N GLY A 274 29.61 1.48 6.57
CA GLY A 274 28.27 1.56 7.16
C GLY A 274 27.18 0.94 6.27
N ALA A 275 27.31 1.07 4.96
CA ALA A 275 26.36 0.49 4.01
C ALA A 275 26.43 -1.04 4.00
N LEU A 276 27.63 -1.61 4.11
CA LEU A 276 27.82 -3.07 4.19
C LEU A 276 27.17 -3.66 5.45
N GLU A 277 27.31 -2.99 6.60
CA GLU A 277 26.67 -3.43 7.86
C GLU A 277 25.14 -3.39 7.76
N LEU A 278 24.57 -2.35 7.13
CA LEU A 278 23.13 -2.24 6.90
C LEU A 278 22.61 -3.33 5.95
N TRP A 279 23.35 -3.61 4.88
CA TRP A 279 23.05 -4.67 3.94
C TRP A 279 23.05 -6.06 4.60
N GLU A 280 24.08 -6.39 5.39
CA GLU A 280 24.13 -7.66 6.12
C GLU A 280 22.98 -7.80 7.12
N ALA A 281 22.58 -6.70 7.77
CA ALA A 281 21.42 -6.68 8.66
C ALA A 281 20.10 -6.92 7.93
N LEU A 282 19.92 -6.32 6.75
CA LEU A 282 18.74 -6.51 5.90
C LEU A 282 18.67 -7.94 5.39
N GLN A 283 19.75 -8.47 4.83
CA GLN A 283 19.81 -9.85 4.32
C GLN A 283 19.57 -10.93 5.40
N ALA A 284 19.89 -10.61 6.66
CA ALA A 284 19.58 -11.50 7.79
C ALA A 284 18.10 -11.47 8.20
N LEU A 285 17.38 -10.40 7.89
CA LEU A 285 15.95 -10.24 8.16
C LEU A 285 15.09 -10.70 6.99
N ASP A 286 15.50 -10.36 5.78
CA ASP A 286 14.86 -10.65 4.53
C ASP A 286 15.86 -11.35 3.59
N GLY A 287 15.69 -12.66 3.44
CA GLY A 287 16.57 -13.48 2.62
C GLY A 287 16.37 -13.28 1.12
N GLU A 288 15.35 -12.54 0.70
CA GLU A 288 15.03 -12.27 -0.70
C GLU A 288 15.65 -10.98 -1.21
N ALA A 289 16.07 -10.08 -0.31
CA ALA A 289 16.80 -8.87 -0.69
C ALA A 289 18.02 -9.23 -1.55
N SER A 290 18.19 -8.54 -2.69
CA SER A 290 19.36 -8.68 -3.58
C SER A 290 20.30 -7.49 -3.43
N LYS A 291 21.61 -7.74 -3.50
CA LYS A 291 22.62 -6.68 -3.41
C LYS A 291 22.49 -5.69 -4.57
N GLU A 292 22.02 -6.17 -5.71
CA GLU A 292 21.87 -5.41 -6.95
C GLU A 292 20.85 -4.26 -6.83
N ASP A 293 19.90 -4.37 -5.89
CA ASP A 293 18.88 -3.33 -5.65
C ASP A 293 19.45 -2.12 -4.90
N TYR A 294 20.50 -2.34 -4.10
CA TYR A 294 21.07 -1.32 -3.20
C TYR A 294 22.48 -0.90 -3.56
N PHE A 295 23.17 -1.62 -4.45
CA PHE A 295 24.53 -1.31 -4.86
C PHE A 295 24.60 -1.13 -6.37
N ASP A 296 24.81 0.10 -6.79
CA ASP A 296 25.03 0.43 -8.19
C ASP A 296 26.49 0.12 -8.57
N GLU A 297 26.67 -0.93 -9.37
CA GLU A 297 28.00 -1.36 -9.83
C GLU A 297 28.69 -0.34 -10.74
N GLU A 298 27.94 0.52 -11.45
CA GLU A 298 28.50 1.54 -12.34
C GLU A 298 29.06 2.73 -11.57
N SER A 299 28.35 3.16 -10.51
CA SER A 299 28.81 4.27 -9.65
C SER A 299 29.70 3.82 -8.48
N GLY A 300 29.63 2.53 -8.11
CA GLY A 300 30.30 2.00 -6.93
C GLY A 300 29.72 2.54 -5.62
N GLN A 301 28.47 3.01 -5.65
CA GLN A 301 27.80 3.63 -4.51
C GLN A 301 26.66 2.74 -4.00
N TRP A 302 26.45 2.80 -2.70
CA TRP A 302 25.29 2.18 -2.05
C TRP A 302 24.14 3.17 -1.95
N ASP A 303 22.93 2.73 -2.20
CA ASP A 303 21.70 3.40 -1.76
C ASP A 303 21.47 3.14 -0.27
N VAL A 304 22.15 3.93 0.56
CA VAL A 304 22.06 3.83 2.02
C VAL A 304 20.65 4.17 2.51
N GLN A 305 19.91 5.03 1.79
CA GLN A 305 18.55 5.41 2.19
C GLN A 305 17.59 4.24 1.94
N GLY A 306 17.61 3.64 0.74
CA GLY A 306 16.84 2.44 0.45
C GLY A 306 17.11 1.30 1.43
N LEU A 307 18.38 1.06 1.77
CA LEU A 307 18.75 0.06 2.80
C LEU A 307 18.12 0.36 4.17
N GLN A 308 18.05 1.62 4.59
CA GLN A 308 17.46 2.00 5.89
C GLN A 308 15.94 1.87 5.88
N ASP A 309 15.30 2.23 4.76
CA ASP A 309 13.86 2.17 4.60
C ASP A 309 13.38 0.72 4.60
N ASP A 310 14.03 -0.16 3.83
CA ASP A 310 13.68 -1.58 3.77
C ASP A 310 14.05 -2.32 5.05
N LEU A 311 15.15 -1.95 5.72
CA LEU A 311 15.47 -2.49 7.03
C LEU A 311 14.41 -2.11 8.07
N SER A 312 13.89 -0.88 8.01
CA SER A 312 12.80 -0.43 8.89
C SER A 312 11.50 -1.16 8.58
N LEU A 313 11.18 -1.36 7.30
CA LEU A 313 10.01 -2.11 6.86
C LEU A 313 10.11 -3.58 7.28
N ALA A 314 11.24 -4.24 7.07
CA ALA A 314 11.49 -5.62 7.48
C ALA A 314 11.40 -5.80 9.00
N GLN A 315 11.87 -4.82 9.78
CA GLN A 315 11.71 -4.81 11.23
C GLN A 315 10.24 -4.63 11.64
N GLN A 316 9.50 -3.75 10.96
CA GLN A 316 8.08 -3.53 11.21
C GLN A 316 7.24 -4.74 10.83
N THR A 317 7.46 -5.36 9.67
CA THR A 317 6.74 -6.57 9.24
C THR A 317 7.05 -7.75 10.16
N ARG A 318 8.29 -7.88 10.65
CA ARG A 318 8.62 -8.89 11.68
C ARG A 318 7.96 -8.59 13.02
N GLY A 319 7.77 -7.31 13.36
CA GLY A 319 7.00 -6.86 14.52
C GLY A 319 5.49 -7.08 14.35
N ALA A 320 4.96 -6.90 13.13
CA ALA A 320 3.55 -7.02 12.80
C ALA A 320 3.12 -8.47 12.56
N ALA A 321 4.02 -9.32 12.07
CA ALA A 321 3.85 -10.77 11.95
C ALA A 321 3.93 -11.49 13.31
N SER A 322 4.07 -10.75 14.41
CA SER A 322 3.83 -11.25 15.77
C SER A 322 2.95 -10.26 16.54
N PRO A 323 1.63 -10.43 16.40
CA PRO A 323 0.93 -10.97 17.56
C PRO A 323 -0.05 -12.07 17.15
N VAL A 324 0.45 -13.30 16.98
CA VAL A 324 -0.35 -14.44 17.46
C VAL A 324 -0.36 -14.32 18.98
N ALA A 325 -1.42 -13.70 19.48
CA ALA A 325 -1.83 -13.63 20.87
C ALA A 325 -0.77 -13.09 21.87
N ALA A 326 -1.05 -11.90 22.39
CA ALA A 326 -0.68 -11.62 23.77
C ALA A 326 -1.08 -12.84 24.65
N PRO A 327 -0.19 -13.36 25.51
CA PRO A 327 -0.57 -14.39 26.47
C PRO A 327 -1.46 -13.76 27.53
N GLU A 328 -2.75 -13.65 27.24
CA GLU A 328 -3.75 -13.65 28.29
C GLU A 328 -3.66 -15.02 28.99
N LYS A 329 -2.98 -15.01 30.14
CA LYS A 329 -2.81 -16.09 31.13
C LYS A 329 -1.71 -17.12 30.79
N GLU A 330 -0.63 -17.04 31.56
CA GLU A 330 0.46 -18.04 31.68
C GLU A 330 0.01 -19.47 32.07
N ASP A 331 -1.29 -19.73 32.23
CA ASP A 331 -1.82 -21.05 32.62
C ASP A 331 -1.87 -22.08 31.45
N GLY A 332 -1.59 -21.67 30.21
CA GLY A 332 -1.90 -22.46 29.00
C GLY A 332 -0.76 -23.16 28.26
N LEU A 333 0.50 -22.73 28.38
CA LEU A 333 1.61 -23.35 27.62
C LEU A 333 2.05 -24.67 28.27
N GLN A 334 1.30 -25.74 28.00
CA GLN A 334 1.66 -27.12 28.37
C GLN A 334 2.22 -27.94 27.21
N ASP A 335 2.21 -27.41 25.98
CA ASP A 335 2.80 -28.10 24.83
C ASP A 335 4.33 -28.00 24.86
N PRO A 336 5.05 -29.11 25.06
CA PRO A 336 6.51 -29.10 25.12
C PRO A 336 7.18 -28.74 23.79
N GLU A 337 6.54 -28.95 22.63
CA GLU A 337 7.14 -28.58 21.34
C GLU A 337 7.10 -27.07 21.13
N ALA A 338 6.00 -26.41 21.51
CA ALA A 338 5.91 -24.96 21.54
C ALA A 338 6.92 -24.33 22.51
N LEU A 339 7.08 -24.91 23.70
CA LEU A 339 8.10 -24.44 24.66
C LEU A 339 9.52 -24.59 24.10
N LEU A 340 9.82 -25.69 23.39
CA LEU A 340 11.14 -25.91 22.78
C LEU A 340 11.41 -24.91 21.65
N ALA A 341 10.42 -24.67 20.79
CA ALA A 341 10.53 -23.68 19.72
C ALA A 341 10.82 -22.29 20.30
N HIS A 342 10.10 -21.89 21.36
CA HIS A 342 10.34 -20.63 22.05
C HIS A 342 11.72 -20.60 22.72
N LEU A 343 12.16 -21.68 23.36
CA LEU A 343 13.49 -21.73 23.96
C LEU A 343 14.61 -21.63 22.90
N SER A 344 14.40 -22.19 21.71
CA SER A 344 15.37 -22.13 20.61
C SER A 344 15.56 -20.74 20.00
N THR A 345 14.61 -19.82 20.18
CA THR A 345 14.80 -18.42 19.76
C THR A 345 15.80 -17.68 20.65
N PHE A 346 15.96 -18.12 21.90
CA PHE A 346 16.91 -17.54 22.85
C PHE A 346 18.25 -18.27 22.90
N ASP A 347 18.24 -19.61 22.75
CA ASP A 347 19.46 -20.43 22.72
C ASP A 347 19.38 -21.48 21.60
N PRO A 348 19.99 -21.23 20.42
CA PRO A 348 19.95 -22.18 19.30
C PRO A 348 20.74 -23.47 19.56
N ALA A 349 21.53 -23.56 20.64
CA ALA A 349 22.20 -24.80 21.02
C ALA A 349 21.25 -25.80 21.71
N VAL A 350 20.05 -25.35 22.09
CA VAL A 350 18.99 -26.19 22.67
C VAL A 350 18.39 -27.08 21.59
N THR A 351 18.47 -28.40 21.81
CA THR A 351 17.90 -29.40 20.89
C THR A 351 16.86 -30.26 21.60
N LYS A 352 15.95 -30.87 20.83
CA LYS A 352 14.93 -31.82 21.34
C LYS A 352 15.52 -32.91 22.23
N ARG A 353 16.75 -33.36 21.95
CA ARG A 353 17.44 -34.41 22.72
C ARG A 353 17.78 -34.01 24.15
N SER A 354 17.88 -32.71 24.45
CA SER A 354 18.17 -32.21 25.80
C SER A 354 16.96 -32.28 26.74
N TYR A 355 15.75 -32.31 26.18
CA TYR A 355 14.48 -32.23 26.93
C TYR A 355 13.53 -33.39 26.65
N TYR A 356 13.86 -34.28 25.70
CA TYR A 356 13.10 -35.48 25.37
C TYR A 356 13.93 -36.74 25.63
N SER A 357 13.59 -37.47 26.69
CA SER A 357 14.27 -38.71 27.09
C SER A 357 13.25 -39.79 27.44
N ASP A 358 13.54 -41.04 27.07
CA ASP A 358 12.68 -42.20 27.35
C ASP A 358 11.22 -42.04 26.87
N GLY A 359 11.04 -41.36 25.73
CA GLY A 359 9.72 -41.13 25.14
C GLY A 359 8.87 -40.07 25.84
N LYS A 360 9.46 -39.29 26.76
CA LYS A 360 8.77 -38.25 27.53
C LYS A 360 9.51 -36.92 27.48
N TRP A 361 8.76 -35.84 27.54
CA TRP A 361 9.28 -34.48 27.66
C TRP A 361 9.51 -34.10 29.13
N ASP A 362 10.64 -33.45 29.40
CA ASP A 362 10.95 -32.78 30.66
C ASP A 362 10.45 -31.32 30.61
N VAL A 363 9.12 -31.18 30.70
CA VAL A 363 8.42 -29.88 30.57
C VAL A 363 8.87 -28.87 31.62
N GLU A 364 9.12 -29.33 32.85
CA GLU A 364 9.55 -28.46 33.95
C GLU A 364 10.92 -27.85 33.67
N ARG A 365 11.88 -28.67 33.21
CA ARG A 365 13.20 -28.17 32.82
C ARG A 365 13.13 -27.21 31.64
N LEU A 366 12.23 -27.46 30.69
CA LEU A 366 11.99 -26.58 29.55
C LEU A 366 11.47 -25.20 29.99
N LYS A 367 10.55 -25.16 30.96
CA LYS A 367 10.06 -23.92 31.56
C LYS A 367 11.13 -23.18 32.36
N GLU A 368 11.94 -23.90 33.15
CA GLU A 368 13.04 -23.30 33.92
C GLU A 368 14.09 -22.65 33.01
N ASP A 369 14.50 -23.33 31.94
CA ASP A 369 15.50 -22.79 31.02
C ASP A 369 14.92 -21.63 30.19
N LEU A 370 13.63 -21.68 29.82
CA LEU A 370 12.93 -20.55 29.17
C LEU A 370 12.86 -19.32 30.09
N GLN A 371 12.56 -19.52 31.38
CA GLN A 371 12.54 -18.44 32.35
C GLN A 371 13.94 -17.82 32.52
N ARG A 372 14.98 -18.66 32.63
CA ARG A 372 16.37 -18.18 32.73
C ARG A 372 16.82 -17.43 31.47
N ALA A 373 16.39 -17.90 30.30
CA ALA A 373 16.67 -17.23 29.03
C ALA A 373 16.04 -15.83 28.98
N LYS A 374 14.77 -15.70 29.37
CA LYS A 374 14.07 -14.41 29.49
C LYS A 374 14.77 -13.45 30.46
N GLU A 375 15.16 -13.94 31.64
CA GLU A 375 15.89 -13.16 32.64
C GLU A 375 17.25 -12.67 32.13
N SER A 376 17.94 -13.46 31.31
CA SER A 376 19.26 -13.11 30.77
C SER A 376 19.23 -11.97 29.75
N ILE A 377 18.07 -11.75 29.10
CA ILE A 377 17.88 -10.72 28.06
C ILE A 377 17.23 -9.46 28.64
N GLY A 378 16.83 -9.48 29.92
CA GLY A 378 16.18 -8.35 30.58
C GLY A 378 14.72 -8.16 30.16
N VAL A 379 14.10 -9.18 29.57
CA VAL A 379 12.66 -9.22 29.31
C VAL A 379 11.99 -9.72 30.59
N ALA A 380 11.75 -8.79 31.52
CA ALA A 380 11.11 -9.04 32.81
C ALA A 380 9.58 -9.04 32.70
#